data_AF-A0A8J5PLZ7-F1
#
_entry.id   AF-A0A8J5PLZ7-F1
#
_cell.length_a   1.000
_cell.length_b   1.000
_cell.length_c   1.000
_cell.angle_alpha   90.00
_cell.angle_beta   90.00
_cell.angle_gamma   90.00
#
_symmetry.space_group_name_H-M   'P 1'
#
loop_
_entity.id
_entity.type
_entity.pdbx_description
1 polymer ?
#
loop_
_entity_poly.entity_id
_entity_poly.type
_entity_poly.pdbx_seq_one_letter_code
_entity_poly.pdbx_strand_id
1 'polypeptide(L)'
;MTSRSQSSSAGKPPPSEPRPSSSVLLVSPVNEVLLLHRVHTSTSFASAHVFPGGNLDPYHDGIIPAEDSPERHHDGLAYRIGAIRETFEETGILLAKKDNELVNLTVEDRDTARKMIHGNQVKFLEWLKSVGAEPDLDGLIPFTRWITPATNTKRFTTQMYLYMLPQSQSDMPSEMLIPTPDNGIEHTAALFAPAESFLARAATNSIILFPPQYFLLSLVAKVFQNSKASSDGQGPPQITTQRENLLSFLNRVPTAETEKGQAHKTAMIPWSEKVMSPHNLFIRQQDKRIVLGLDKPGPELRGSERGGDWEHVVLVHFGKGGPTNVEVRRREDTLEEERKVKADSEKL
;
A
#
# COMPACT_ATOMS: atom_id res chain seq x y z
N MET A 1 -59.90 10.55 17.51
CA MET A 1 -58.44 10.61 17.73
C MET A 1 -57.81 9.41 17.04
N THR A 2 -57.41 9.57 15.78
CA THR A 2 -56.72 8.54 15.00
C THR A 2 -55.21 8.77 15.13
N SER A 3 -54.51 7.88 15.82
CA SER A 3 -53.06 7.96 15.99
C SER A 3 -52.37 7.65 14.66
N ARG A 4 -51.58 8.61 14.15
CA ARG A 4 -50.63 8.37 13.07
C ARG A 4 -49.55 7.40 13.55
N SER A 5 -49.44 6.26 12.89
CA SER A 5 -48.25 5.41 12.95
C SER A 5 -47.07 6.18 12.35
N GLN A 6 -46.05 6.47 13.15
CA GLN A 6 -44.77 6.97 12.64
C GLN A 6 -44.13 5.87 11.78
N SER A 7 -43.92 6.18 10.50
CA SER A 7 -43.10 5.38 9.60
C SER A 7 -41.65 5.44 10.08
N SER A 8 -41.10 4.33 10.56
CA SER A 8 -39.67 4.18 10.80
C SER A 8 -38.94 4.31 9.45
N SER A 9 -38.15 5.37 9.27
CA SER A 9 -37.21 5.46 8.16
C SER A 9 -36.21 4.32 8.29
N ALA A 10 -36.29 3.31 7.41
CA ALA A 10 -35.30 2.26 7.34
C ALA A 10 -33.91 2.88 7.09
N GLY A 11 -33.06 2.89 8.11
CA GLY A 11 -31.69 3.38 7.99
C GLY A 11 -30.91 2.51 7.00
N LYS A 12 -29.98 3.12 6.26
CA LYS A 12 -29.04 2.36 5.42
C LYS A 12 -28.31 1.32 6.29
N PRO A 13 -28.07 0.09 5.79
CA PRO A 13 -27.31 -0.91 6.52
C PRO A 13 -25.91 -0.35 6.87
N PRO A 14 -25.33 -0.76 8.02
CA PRO A 14 -23.98 -0.35 8.37
C PRO A 14 -22.99 -0.76 7.27
N PRO A 15 -21.88 -0.01 7.08
CA PRO A 15 -20.82 -0.41 6.15
C PRO A 15 -20.30 -1.81 6.44
N SER A 16 -19.82 -2.50 5.41
CA SER A 16 -19.13 -3.79 5.59
C SER A 16 -17.87 -3.63 6.45
N GLU A 17 -17.54 -4.63 7.27
CA GLU A 17 -16.31 -4.58 8.07
C GLU A 17 -15.06 -4.75 7.19
N PRO A 18 -14.00 -3.96 7.40
CA PRO A 18 -12.76 -4.10 6.64
C PRO A 18 -11.97 -5.34 7.09
N ARG A 19 -11.65 -6.22 6.13
CA ARG A 19 -10.82 -7.40 6.38
C ARG A 19 -9.35 -7.02 6.64
N PRO A 20 -8.67 -7.65 7.61
CA PRO A 20 -7.29 -7.35 7.94
C PRO A 20 -6.37 -7.92 6.86
N SER A 21 -5.43 -7.10 6.39
CA SER A 21 -4.48 -7.46 5.34
C SER A 21 -3.13 -6.79 5.54
N SER A 22 -2.10 -7.33 4.89
CA SER A 22 -0.75 -6.75 4.86
C SER A 22 -0.25 -6.66 3.43
N SER A 23 0.66 -5.71 3.19
CA SER A 23 1.31 -5.57 1.89
C SER A 23 2.69 -4.94 2.01
N VAL A 24 3.62 -5.33 1.13
CA VAL A 24 5.04 -4.99 1.23
C VAL A 24 5.51 -4.25 -0.02
N LEU A 25 5.94 -3.00 0.15
CA LEU A 25 6.79 -2.32 -0.82
C LEU A 25 8.18 -2.95 -0.74
N LEU A 26 8.41 -3.96 -1.57
CA LEU A 26 9.70 -4.64 -1.63
C LEU A 26 10.65 -3.88 -2.55
N VAL A 27 11.76 -3.41 -1.98
CA VAL A 27 12.78 -2.61 -2.66
C VAL A 27 14.00 -3.48 -2.96
N SER A 28 14.38 -3.53 -4.24
CA SER A 28 15.52 -4.29 -4.72
C SER A 28 16.86 -3.71 -4.24
N PRO A 29 17.97 -4.47 -4.36
CA PRO A 29 19.32 -3.99 -4.09
C PRO A 29 19.69 -2.69 -4.82
N VAL A 30 19.04 -2.39 -5.96
CA VAL A 30 19.26 -1.20 -6.79
C VAL A 30 18.11 -0.19 -6.70
N ASN A 31 17.31 -0.24 -5.63
CA ASN A 31 16.19 0.67 -5.33
C ASN A 31 15.03 0.66 -6.34
N GLU A 32 14.83 -0.45 -7.03
CA GLU A 32 13.60 -0.71 -7.79
C GLU A 32 12.52 -1.28 -6.87
N VAL A 33 11.24 -1.06 -7.18
CA VAL A 33 10.11 -1.55 -6.38
C VAL A 33 9.46 -2.72 -7.10
N LEU A 34 9.06 -3.76 -6.37
CA LEU A 34 8.30 -4.88 -6.91
C LEU A 34 6.81 -4.54 -7.04
N LEU A 35 6.25 -4.72 -8.23
CA LEU A 35 4.80 -4.81 -8.44
C LEU A 35 4.43 -6.15 -9.08
N LEU A 36 3.27 -6.66 -8.68
CA LEU A 36 2.60 -7.83 -9.25
C LEU A 36 1.45 -7.38 -10.13
N HIS A 37 1.29 -7.99 -11.29
CA HIS A 37 0.17 -7.74 -12.19
C HIS A 37 -0.88 -8.85 -12.10
N ARG A 38 -2.01 -8.62 -11.43
CA ARG A 38 -3.06 -9.65 -11.26
C ARG A 38 -3.89 -9.84 -12.53
N VAL A 39 -3.80 -11.01 -13.17
CA VAL A 39 -4.60 -11.34 -14.38
C VAL A 39 -5.93 -12.00 -14.02
N HIS A 40 -7.01 -11.26 -14.25
CA HIS A 40 -8.38 -11.67 -14.57
C HIS A 40 -9.18 -12.74 -13.79
N THR A 41 -8.67 -13.46 -12.80
CA THR A 41 -9.48 -14.43 -12.02
C THR A 41 -9.90 -13.95 -10.64
N SER A 42 -9.29 -12.88 -10.10
CA SER A 42 -9.77 -12.28 -8.86
C SER A 42 -10.97 -11.35 -9.08
N THR A 43 -12.05 -11.56 -8.34
CA THR A 43 -13.24 -10.69 -8.33
C THR A 43 -12.99 -9.31 -7.70
N SER A 44 -11.76 -9.02 -7.28
CA SER A 44 -11.34 -7.72 -6.73
C SER A 44 -10.04 -7.29 -7.44
N PHE A 45 -10.03 -6.12 -8.08
CA PHE A 45 -8.84 -5.53 -8.73
C PHE A 45 -8.28 -6.27 -9.97
N ALA A 46 -9.15 -6.80 -10.85
CA ALA A 46 -8.69 -7.38 -12.12
C ALA A 46 -7.85 -6.37 -12.93
N SER A 47 -6.67 -6.80 -13.40
CA SER A 47 -5.72 -6.03 -14.21
C SER A 47 -4.99 -4.89 -13.47
N ALA A 48 -5.05 -4.86 -12.14
CA ALA A 48 -4.31 -3.90 -11.33
C ALA A 48 -2.87 -4.35 -11.06
N HIS A 49 -1.98 -3.37 -10.96
CA HIS A 49 -0.63 -3.56 -10.43
C HIS A 49 -0.64 -3.25 -8.94
N VAL A 50 -0.16 -4.20 -8.13
CA VAL A 50 -0.20 -4.14 -6.68
C VAL A 50 1.15 -4.54 -6.08
N PHE A 51 1.44 -4.05 -4.89
CA PHE A 51 2.51 -4.62 -4.07
C PHE A 51 2.12 -6.05 -3.64
N PRO A 52 3.09 -6.94 -3.40
CA PRO A 52 2.81 -8.23 -2.78
C PRO A 52 2.01 -8.08 -1.48
N GLY A 53 1.02 -8.93 -1.26
CA GLY A 53 0.20 -8.88 -0.07
C GLY A 53 -1.22 -9.43 -0.22
N GLY A 54 -1.81 -9.74 0.93
CA GLY A 54 -3.12 -10.36 1.01
C GLY A 54 -3.73 -10.29 2.40
N ASN A 55 -4.79 -11.06 2.60
CA ASN A 55 -5.50 -11.10 3.87
C ASN A 55 -4.67 -11.84 4.90
N LEU A 56 -4.86 -11.47 6.17
CA LEU A 56 -4.35 -12.31 7.24
C LEU A 56 -5.16 -13.61 7.34
N ASP A 57 -4.47 -14.70 7.64
CA ASP A 57 -5.03 -16.03 7.84
C ASP A 57 -4.74 -16.50 9.28
N PRO A 58 -5.77 -16.73 10.13
CA PRO A 58 -5.57 -17.22 11.50
C PRO A 58 -4.79 -18.54 11.61
N TYR A 59 -4.83 -19.39 10.57
CA TYR A 59 -4.10 -20.66 10.54
C TYR A 59 -2.58 -20.43 10.48
N HIS A 60 -2.15 -19.42 9.73
CA HIS A 60 -0.73 -19.12 9.49
C HIS A 60 -0.18 -18.01 10.36
N ASP A 61 -0.95 -16.94 10.53
CA ASP A 61 -0.48 -15.63 11.00
C ASP A 61 -0.70 -15.44 12.50
N GLY A 62 -1.36 -16.40 13.16
CA GLY A 62 -1.64 -16.38 14.60
C GLY A 62 -2.92 -15.63 14.96
N ILE A 63 -2.92 -14.98 16.12
CA ILE A 63 -4.12 -14.31 16.65
C ILE A 63 -4.32 -12.97 15.94
N ILE A 64 -5.40 -12.88 15.16
CA ILE A 64 -5.85 -11.64 14.53
C ILE A 64 -6.79 -10.91 15.51
N PRO A 65 -6.60 -9.60 15.76
CA PRO A 65 -7.50 -8.82 16.61
C PRO A 65 -8.97 -8.91 16.18
N ALA A 66 -9.90 -8.89 17.14
CA ALA A 66 -11.34 -8.97 16.87
C ALA A 66 -11.85 -7.81 15.98
N GLU A 67 -13.00 -8.01 15.32
CA GLU A 67 -13.57 -7.04 14.36
C GLU A 67 -13.88 -5.68 14.98
N ASP A 68 -14.37 -5.68 16.22
CA ASP A 68 -14.75 -4.50 16.98
C ASP A 68 -13.60 -3.87 17.78
N SER A 69 -12.41 -4.47 17.73
CA SER A 69 -11.24 -3.97 18.46
C SER A 69 -10.48 -2.91 17.65
N PRO A 70 -10.17 -1.74 18.24
CA PRO A 70 -9.29 -0.75 17.61
C PRO A 70 -7.92 -1.32 17.20
N GLU A 71 -7.44 -2.35 17.91
CA GLU A 71 -6.17 -3.03 17.60
C GLU A 71 -6.18 -3.73 16.23
N ARG A 72 -7.37 -3.99 15.65
CA ARG A 72 -7.48 -4.44 14.25
C ARG A 72 -6.95 -3.42 13.25
N HIS A 73 -6.74 -2.18 13.67
CA HIS A 73 -6.18 -1.13 12.84
C HIS A 73 -4.77 -0.71 13.26
N HIS A 74 -4.09 -1.54 14.06
CA HIS A 74 -2.71 -1.33 14.48
C HIS A 74 -1.77 -2.37 13.87
N ASP A 75 -0.51 -1.98 13.69
CA ASP A 75 0.56 -2.94 13.37
C ASP A 75 0.70 -3.97 14.51
N GLY A 76 1.07 -5.20 14.17
CA GLY A 76 1.20 -6.27 15.14
C GLY A 76 1.79 -7.54 14.52
N LEU A 77 2.07 -8.52 15.37
CA LEU A 77 2.76 -9.76 14.97
C LEU A 77 2.05 -10.48 13.81
N ALA A 78 0.72 -10.60 13.85
CA ALA A 78 -0.05 -11.24 12.79
C ALA A 78 0.07 -10.50 11.45
N TYR A 79 0.09 -9.16 11.47
CA TYR A 79 0.29 -8.37 10.26
C TYR A 79 1.68 -8.58 9.66
N ARG A 80 2.71 -8.64 10.50
CA ARG A 80 4.10 -8.85 10.06
C ARG A 80 4.32 -10.26 9.50
N ILE A 81 3.79 -11.29 10.15
CA ILE A 81 3.84 -12.67 9.63
C ILE A 81 3.10 -12.77 8.31
N GLY A 82 1.87 -12.25 8.24
CA GLY A 82 1.08 -12.27 7.02
C GLY A 82 1.74 -11.51 5.86
N ALA A 83 2.43 -10.40 6.14
CA ALA A 83 3.21 -9.68 5.12
C ALA A 83 4.31 -10.55 4.49
N ILE A 84 5.07 -11.28 5.32
CA ILE A 84 6.16 -12.16 4.87
C ILE A 84 5.60 -13.38 4.16
N ARG A 85 4.57 -14.03 4.72
CA ARG A 85 3.90 -15.19 4.12
C ARG A 85 3.34 -14.86 2.74
N GLU A 86 2.52 -13.81 2.63
CA GLU A 86 1.93 -13.39 1.35
C GLU A 86 3.00 -13.03 0.32
N THR A 87 4.07 -12.33 0.74
CA THR A 87 5.21 -12.04 -0.15
C THR A 87 5.84 -13.33 -0.66
N PHE A 88 6.03 -14.34 0.19
CA PHE A 88 6.58 -15.63 -0.22
C PHE A 88 5.62 -16.43 -1.12
N GLU A 89 4.34 -16.50 -0.77
CA GLU A 89 3.32 -17.22 -1.55
C GLU A 89 3.18 -16.61 -2.94
N GLU A 90 3.05 -15.28 -3.05
CA GLU A 90 2.86 -14.61 -4.31
C GLU A 90 4.16 -14.57 -5.11
N THR A 91 5.30 -14.25 -4.52
CA THR A 91 6.52 -13.94 -5.29
C THR A 91 7.57 -15.04 -5.25
N GLY A 92 7.56 -15.88 -4.23
CA GLY A 92 8.64 -16.82 -3.93
C GLY A 92 9.88 -16.18 -3.28
N ILE A 93 9.90 -14.86 -3.10
CA ILE A 93 10.93 -14.17 -2.32
C ILE A 93 10.64 -14.40 -0.84
N LEU A 94 11.56 -15.05 -0.15
CA LEU A 94 11.43 -15.37 1.26
C LEU A 94 12.10 -14.31 2.13
N LEU A 95 11.30 -13.56 2.89
CA LEU A 95 11.79 -12.58 3.86
C LEU A 95 11.98 -13.24 5.23
N ALA A 96 12.89 -14.22 5.27
CA ALA A 96 13.24 -14.97 6.48
C ALA A 96 14.75 -15.11 6.58
N LYS A 97 15.26 -15.14 7.82
CA LYS A 97 16.68 -15.20 8.11
C LYS A 97 17.08 -16.54 8.71
N LYS A 98 18.32 -16.92 8.43
CA LYS A 98 19.07 -17.96 9.13
C LYS A 98 20.47 -17.39 9.39
N ASP A 99 20.91 -17.42 10.65
CA ASP A 99 22.19 -16.85 11.05
C ASP A 99 22.37 -15.37 10.62
N ASN A 100 21.30 -14.57 10.73
CA ASN A 100 21.19 -13.17 10.30
C ASN A 100 21.27 -12.90 8.79
N GLU A 101 21.36 -13.92 7.95
CA GLU A 101 21.32 -13.78 6.49
C GLU A 101 19.98 -14.23 5.91
N LEU A 102 19.53 -13.59 4.83
CA LEU A 102 18.31 -14.01 4.15
C LEU A 102 18.47 -15.40 3.56
N VAL A 103 17.48 -16.25 3.79
CA VAL A 103 17.47 -17.60 3.28
C VAL A 103 17.21 -17.59 1.77
N ASN A 104 18.13 -18.19 1.03
CA ASN A 104 17.92 -18.48 -0.39
C ASN A 104 17.53 -19.94 -0.56
N LEU A 105 16.41 -20.19 -1.23
CA LEU A 105 15.92 -21.54 -1.52
C LEU A 105 16.22 -21.91 -2.96
N THR A 106 16.41 -23.20 -3.23
CA THR A 106 16.37 -23.69 -4.61
C THR A 106 14.98 -23.44 -5.21
N VAL A 107 14.89 -23.35 -6.54
CA VAL A 107 13.60 -23.18 -7.23
C VAL A 107 12.63 -24.31 -6.86
N GLU A 108 13.11 -25.55 -6.76
CA GLU A 108 12.30 -26.72 -6.44
C GLU A 108 11.78 -26.70 -4.99
N ASP A 109 12.64 -26.39 -4.02
CA ASP A 109 12.24 -26.29 -2.60
C ASP A 109 11.24 -25.14 -2.40
N ARG A 110 11.52 -24.00 -3.04
CA ARG A 110 10.64 -22.82 -3.00
C ARG A 110 9.26 -23.14 -3.54
N ASP A 111 9.17 -23.72 -4.73
CA ASP A 111 7.90 -23.98 -5.39
C ASP A 111 7.11 -25.09 -4.67
N THR A 112 7.80 -26.08 -4.11
CA THR A 112 7.19 -27.11 -3.25
C THR A 112 6.62 -26.50 -1.97
N ALA A 113 7.41 -25.70 -1.26
CA ALA A 113 6.99 -25.02 -0.04
C ALA A 113 5.77 -24.11 -0.28
N ARG A 114 5.81 -23.30 -1.36
CA ARG A 114 4.67 -22.42 -1.74
C ARG A 114 3.38 -23.21 -1.90
N LYS A 115 3.42 -24.34 -2.61
CA LYS A 115 2.23 -25.21 -2.78
C LYS A 115 1.73 -25.78 -1.46
N MET A 116 2.63 -26.24 -0.59
CA MET A 116 2.25 -26.81 0.70
C MET A 116 1.64 -25.77 1.65
N ILE A 117 2.23 -24.57 1.72
CA ILE A 117 1.76 -23.47 2.58
C ILE A 117 0.42 -22.94 2.08
N HIS A 118 0.32 -22.63 0.78
CA HIS A 118 -0.91 -22.14 0.17
C HIS A 118 -2.07 -23.15 0.28
N GLY A 119 -1.76 -24.45 0.16
CA GLY A 119 -2.71 -25.54 0.35
C GLY A 119 -3.02 -25.89 1.81
N ASN A 120 -2.54 -25.09 2.78
CA ASN A 120 -2.68 -25.31 4.22
C ASN A 120 -2.18 -26.68 4.72
N GLN A 121 -1.26 -27.33 3.99
CA GLN A 121 -0.70 -28.63 4.36
C GLN A 121 0.34 -28.51 5.48
N VAL A 122 0.98 -27.35 5.60
CA VAL A 122 1.91 -27.01 6.69
C VAL A 122 1.70 -25.55 7.07
N LYS A 123 1.82 -25.20 8.35
CA LYS A 123 1.80 -23.80 8.78
C LYS A 123 3.08 -23.11 8.37
N PHE A 124 2.98 -21.85 7.94
CA PHE A 124 4.13 -21.07 7.49
C PHE A 124 5.30 -21.04 8.49
N LEU A 125 5.03 -20.75 9.77
CA LEU A 125 6.08 -20.69 10.81
C LEU A 125 6.67 -22.07 11.15
N GLU A 126 5.88 -23.13 11.08
CA GLU A 126 6.36 -24.50 11.32
C GLU A 126 7.29 -24.94 10.19
N TRP A 127 6.94 -24.59 8.94
CA TRP A 127 7.81 -24.82 7.79
C TRP A 127 9.11 -24.02 7.88
N LEU A 128 9.07 -22.72 8.22
CA LEU A 128 10.28 -21.91 8.43
C LEU A 128 11.21 -22.55 9.46
N LYS A 129 10.65 -22.99 10.60
CA LYS A 129 11.42 -23.70 11.62
C LYS A 129 12.05 -24.99 11.10
N SER A 130 11.35 -25.73 10.23
CA SER A 130 11.86 -26.98 9.64
C SER A 130 13.09 -26.78 8.74
N VAL A 131 13.22 -25.60 8.11
CA VAL A 131 14.40 -25.22 7.31
C VAL A 131 15.45 -24.44 8.13
N GLY A 132 15.23 -24.31 9.44
CA GLY A 132 16.12 -23.62 10.37
C GLY A 132 16.11 -22.09 10.21
N ALA A 133 14.99 -21.52 9.77
CA ALA A 133 14.82 -20.10 9.51
C ALA A 133 13.76 -19.47 10.43
N GLU A 134 13.82 -18.16 10.57
CA GLU A 134 12.83 -17.34 11.27
C GLU A 134 12.38 -16.15 10.41
N PRO A 135 11.13 -15.70 10.52
CA PRO A 135 10.65 -14.55 9.74
C PRO A 135 11.43 -13.28 10.10
N ASP A 136 11.83 -12.49 9.10
CA ASP A 136 12.54 -11.23 9.34
C ASP A 136 11.57 -10.09 9.71
N LEU A 137 10.98 -10.20 10.90
CA LEU A 137 9.97 -9.26 11.39
C LEU A 137 10.52 -7.84 11.56
N ASP A 138 11.79 -7.70 11.96
CA ASP A 138 12.43 -6.41 12.18
C ASP A 138 12.83 -5.71 10.87
N GLY A 139 13.04 -6.48 9.80
CA GLY A 139 13.28 -5.93 8.46
C GLY A 139 12.04 -5.26 7.84
N LEU A 140 10.84 -5.58 8.33
CA LEU A 140 9.61 -4.87 7.94
C LEU A 140 9.51 -3.52 8.64
N ILE A 141 9.72 -2.45 7.86
CA ILE A 141 9.56 -1.07 8.32
C ILE A 141 8.09 -0.69 8.14
N PRO A 142 7.32 -0.42 9.21
CA PRO A 142 5.94 0.02 9.08
C PRO A 142 5.87 1.33 8.31
N PHE A 143 5.07 1.35 7.24
CA PHE A 143 4.95 2.53 6.40
C PHE A 143 3.64 3.26 6.64
N THR A 144 2.49 2.71 6.29
CA THR A 144 1.18 3.38 6.46
C THR A 144 0.07 2.35 6.58
N ARG A 145 -1.09 2.73 7.10
CA ARG A 145 -2.30 1.92 7.02
C ARG A 145 -3.33 2.51 6.09
N TRP A 146 -3.98 1.66 5.31
CA TRP A 146 -5.05 2.04 4.41
C TRP A 146 -6.34 1.31 4.75
N ILE A 147 -7.41 2.07 4.99
CA ILE A 147 -8.74 1.52 5.21
C ILE A 147 -9.58 1.83 3.98
N THR A 148 -10.16 0.79 3.37
CA THR A 148 -11.02 0.96 2.20
C THR A 148 -12.24 1.79 2.59
N PRO A 149 -12.64 2.81 1.79
CA PRO A 149 -13.75 3.69 2.14
C PRO A 149 -15.06 2.92 2.41
N ALA A 150 -15.85 3.41 3.35
CA ALA A 150 -17.12 2.80 3.78
C ALA A 150 -18.20 2.72 2.68
N THR A 151 -18.01 3.43 1.58
CA THR A 151 -18.88 3.35 0.39
C THR A 151 -18.69 2.06 -0.40
N ASN A 152 -17.62 1.31 -0.15
CA ASN A 152 -17.30 0.09 -0.88
C ASN A 152 -17.83 -1.13 -0.13
N THR A 153 -18.27 -2.15 -0.87
CA THR A 153 -18.79 -3.40 -0.30
C THR A 153 -17.69 -4.40 0.06
N LYS A 154 -16.57 -4.37 -0.65
CA LYS A 154 -15.36 -5.13 -0.31
C LYS A 154 -14.38 -4.18 0.33
N ARG A 155 -14.07 -4.39 1.60
CA ARG A 155 -13.23 -3.51 2.40
C ARG A 155 -12.07 -4.26 3.02
N PHE A 156 -10.98 -3.52 3.20
CA PHE A 156 -9.73 -3.99 3.77
C PHE A 156 -9.16 -2.93 4.71
N THR A 157 -8.45 -3.38 5.74
CA THR A 157 -7.57 -2.56 6.59
C THR A 157 -6.16 -3.11 6.42
N THR A 158 -5.42 -2.49 5.51
CA THR A 158 -4.12 -2.97 5.04
C THR A 158 -2.99 -2.26 5.76
N GLN A 159 -2.15 -2.99 6.47
CA GLN A 159 -0.85 -2.50 6.91
C GLN A 159 0.13 -2.56 5.74
N MET A 160 0.69 -1.41 5.35
CA MET A 160 1.75 -1.31 4.35
C MET A 160 3.09 -1.30 5.08
N TYR A 161 4.02 -2.10 4.60
CA TYR A 161 5.41 -2.13 5.03
C TYR A 161 6.33 -1.74 3.89
N LEU A 162 7.50 -1.21 4.23
CA LEU A 162 8.65 -1.16 3.35
C LEU A 162 9.61 -2.28 3.76
N TYR A 163 10.18 -2.99 2.80
CA TYR A 163 11.27 -3.92 3.04
C TYR A 163 12.36 -3.68 1.99
N MET A 164 13.60 -3.47 2.43
CA MET A 164 14.74 -3.23 1.53
C MET A 164 15.65 -4.46 1.50
N LEU A 165 15.71 -5.14 0.35
CA LEU A 165 16.60 -6.29 0.18
C LEU A 165 18.08 -5.88 0.36
N PRO A 166 18.93 -6.73 0.96
CA PRO A 166 20.35 -6.44 1.13
C PRO A 166 21.05 -6.11 -0.19
N GLN A 167 21.96 -5.14 -0.18
CA GLN A 167 22.70 -4.75 -1.40
C GLN A 167 23.63 -5.86 -1.92
N SER A 168 24.02 -6.80 -1.06
CA SER A 168 24.84 -7.97 -1.41
C SER A 168 24.10 -9.03 -2.20
N GLN A 169 22.77 -8.93 -2.34
CA GLN A 169 21.96 -9.90 -3.08
C GLN A 169 22.10 -9.63 -4.59
N SER A 170 22.93 -10.40 -5.29
CA SER A 170 23.22 -10.19 -6.72
C SER A 170 22.17 -10.77 -7.66
N ASP A 171 21.47 -11.83 -7.24
CA ASP A 171 20.54 -12.57 -8.09
C ASP A 171 19.10 -12.39 -7.59
N MET A 172 18.40 -11.42 -8.20
CA MET A 172 16.94 -11.31 -8.10
C MET A 172 16.35 -11.61 -9.46
N PRO A 173 15.32 -12.48 -9.56
CA PRO A 173 14.64 -12.68 -10.82
C PRO A 173 13.97 -11.36 -11.25
N SER A 174 14.32 -10.86 -12.43
CA SER A 174 13.68 -9.66 -13.01
C SER A 174 12.20 -9.88 -13.31
N GLU A 175 11.82 -11.14 -13.58
CA GLU A 175 10.46 -11.60 -13.75
C GLU A 175 10.25 -12.93 -13.02
N MET A 176 9.10 -13.10 -12.39
CA MET A 176 8.71 -14.37 -11.75
C MET A 176 7.33 -14.78 -12.22
N LEU A 177 7.19 -16.06 -12.54
CA LEU A 177 5.90 -16.70 -12.79
C LEU A 177 5.34 -17.23 -11.46
N ILE A 178 4.07 -16.94 -11.21
CA ILE A 178 3.37 -17.29 -9.98
C ILE A 178 2.46 -18.48 -10.30
N PRO A 179 2.69 -19.67 -9.69
CA PRO A 179 1.82 -20.82 -9.87
C PRO A 179 0.43 -20.53 -9.29
N THR A 180 -0.63 -21.06 -9.92
CA THR A 180 -2.00 -20.95 -9.38
C THR A 180 -2.50 -22.25 -8.80
N PRO A 181 -3.55 -22.21 -7.95
CA PRO A 181 -4.06 -23.39 -7.23
C PRO A 181 -4.50 -24.53 -8.14
N ASP A 182 -4.87 -24.23 -9.38
CA ASP A 182 -5.48 -25.18 -10.32
C ASP A 182 -4.47 -25.75 -11.35
N ASN A 183 -3.15 -25.70 -11.07
CA ASN A 183 -2.10 -26.05 -12.03
C ASN A 183 -2.14 -25.22 -13.35
N GLY A 184 -2.87 -24.12 -13.38
CA GLY A 184 -2.83 -23.13 -14.45
C GLY A 184 -1.64 -22.18 -14.29
N ILE A 185 -1.14 -21.65 -15.41
CA ILE A 185 -0.30 -20.46 -15.41
C ILE A 185 -1.24 -19.26 -15.55
N GLU A 186 -1.73 -18.70 -14.44
CA GLU A 186 -2.23 -17.33 -14.51
C GLU A 186 -1.00 -16.42 -14.58
N HIS A 187 -0.93 -15.58 -15.60
CA HIS A 187 0.24 -14.74 -15.91
C HIS A 187 0.43 -13.59 -14.91
N THR A 188 0.53 -13.84 -13.61
CA THR A 188 0.91 -12.77 -12.67
C THR A 188 2.39 -12.49 -12.88
N ALA A 189 2.69 -11.48 -13.69
CA ALA A 189 4.04 -10.99 -13.90
C ALA A 189 4.45 -10.19 -12.66
N ALA A 190 5.50 -10.64 -11.98
CA ALA A 190 6.22 -9.85 -10.99
C ALA A 190 7.29 -9.03 -11.71
N LEU A 191 7.33 -7.72 -11.51
CA LEU A 191 8.32 -6.84 -12.14
C LEU A 191 8.95 -5.91 -11.11
N PHE A 192 10.27 -5.91 -11.06
CA PHE A 192 11.03 -4.82 -10.45
C PHE A 192 11.23 -3.71 -11.47
N ALA A 193 10.91 -2.47 -11.09
CA ALA A 193 11.26 -1.28 -11.85
C ALA A 193 11.37 -0.07 -10.93
N PRO A 194 12.04 1.03 -11.34
CA PRO A 194 12.02 2.28 -10.59
C PRO A 194 10.59 2.77 -10.35
N ALA A 195 10.30 3.31 -9.16
CA ALA A 195 8.96 3.76 -8.80
C ALA A 195 8.41 4.78 -9.82
N GLU A 196 9.25 5.68 -10.34
CA GLU A 196 8.91 6.64 -11.38
C GLU A 196 8.45 5.99 -12.69
N SER A 197 8.96 4.81 -13.02
CA SER A 197 8.58 4.09 -14.24
C SER A 197 7.16 3.56 -14.15
N PHE A 198 6.74 3.06 -12.98
CA PHE A 198 5.34 2.68 -12.76
C PHE A 198 4.41 3.89 -12.79
N LEU A 199 4.81 5.02 -12.19
CA LEU A 199 4.02 6.25 -12.22
C LEU A 199 3.86 6.77 -13.66
N ALA A 200 4.92 6.74 -14.48
CA ALA A 200 4.86 7.12 -15.89
C ALA A 200 3.94 6.20 -16.70
N ARG A 201 4.01 4.88 -16.45
CA ARG A 201 3.11 3.90 -17.08
C ARG A 201 1.65 4.10 -16.68
N ALA A 202 1.38 4.45 -15.44
CA ALA A 202 0.02 4.75 -14.97
C ALA A 202 -0.51 6.06 -15.57
N ALA A 203 0.35 7.07 -15.75
CA ALA A 203 -0.02 8.34 -16.39
C ALA A 203 -0.43 8.15 -17.87
N THR A 204 0.13 7.17 -18.57
CA THR A 204 -0.28 6.80 -19.94
C THR A 204 -1.41 5.76 -19.98
N ASN A 205 -1.98 5.41 -18.82
CA ASN A 205 -2.99 4.36 -18.65
C ASN A 205 -2.54 2.97 -19.16
N SER A 206 -1.23 2.71 -19.23
CA SER A 206 -0.68 1.40 -19.61
C SER A 206 -0.71 0.38 -18.47
N ILE A 207 -0.82 0.85 -17.22
CA ILE A 207 -1.06 0.03 -16.04
C ILE A 207 -2.11 0.69 -15.15
N ILE A 208 -2.80 -0.10 -14.33
CA ILE A 208 -3.76 0.40 -13.35
C ILE A 208 -3.11 0.40 -11.97
N LEU A 209 -3.02 1.57 -11.34
CA LEU A 209 -2.61 1.73 -9.95
C LEU A 209 -3.76 2.33 -9.14
N PHE A 210 -4.14 1.66 -8.06
CA PHE A 210 -5.11 2.21 -7.12
C PHE A 210 -4.46 3.31 -6.26
N PRO A 211 -5.27 4.21 -5.66
CA PRO A 211 -4.75 5.33 -4.88
C PRO A 211 -3.66 4.97 -3.84
N PRO A 212 -3.76 3.87 -3.07
CA PRO A 212 -2.68 3.49 -2.15
C PRO A 212 -1.35 3.23 -2.87
N GLN A 213 -1.36 2.44 -3.94
CA GLN A 213 -0.16 2.09 -4.70
C GLN A 213 0.46 3.31 -5.35
N TYR A 214 -0.35 4.11 -6.06
CA TYR A 214 0.12 5.32 -6.73
C TYR A 214 0.71 6.32 -5.73
N PHE A 215 0.03 6.53 -4.61
CA PHE A 215 0.49 7.47 -3.58
C PHE A 215 1.82 7.06 -2.96
N LEU A 216 1.95 5.81 -2.54
CA LEU A 216 3.17 5.33 -1.88
C LEU A 216 4.35 5.28 -2.87
N LEU A 217 4.12 4.91 -4.13
CA LEU A 217 5.13 5.02 -5.19
C LEU A 217 5.57 6.48 -5.41
N SER A 218 4.65 7.43 -5.36
CA SER A 218 4.96 8.86 -5.52
C SER A 218 5.87 9.38 -4.41
N LEU A 219 5.63 8.97 -3.15
CA LEU A 219 6.49 9.32 -2.03
C LEU A 219 7.90 8.74 -2.18
N VAL A 220 8.00 7.44 -2.47
CA VAL A 220 9.29 6.75 -2.65
C VAL A 220 10.06 7.34 -3.82
N ALA A 221 9.40 7.56 -4.97
CA ALA A 221 10.01 8.16 -6.15
C ALA A 221 10.58 9.56 -5.85
N LYS A 222 9.82 10.41 -5.13
CA LYS A 222 10.26 11.75 -4.74
C LYS A 222 11.56 11.71 -3.92
N VAL A 223 11.65 10.80 -2.94
CA VAL A 223 12.84 10.70 -2.08
C VAL A 223 14.07 10.20 -2.86
N PHE A 224 13.91 9.18 -3.68
CA PHE A 224 15.00 8.65 -4.51
C PHE A 224 15.46 9.66 -5.58
N GLN A 225 14.55 10.47 -6.14
CA GLN A 225 14.89 11.54 -7.09
C GLN A 225 15.61 12.72 -6.43
N ASN A 226 15.13 13.20 -5.29
CA ASN A 226 15.78 14.32 -4.58
C ASN A 226 17.23 13.99 -4.22
N SER A 227 17.49 12.73 -3.87
CA SER A 227 18.84 12.24 -3.60
C SER A 227 19.77 12.29 -4.83
N LYS A 228 19.23 12.29 -6.06
CA LYS A 228 19.99 12.51 -7.31
C LYS A 228 20.37 13.97 -7.54
N ALA A 229 19.60 14.91 -7.01
CA ALA A 229 19.85 16.35 -7.18
C ALA A 229 20.86 16.90 -6.17
N SER A 230 20.99 16.27 -5.00
CA SER A 230 21.86 16.74 -3.90
C SER A 230 23.33 16.30 -4.02
N SER A 231 23.70 15.46 -4.99
CA SER A 231 25.10 15.11 -5.24
C SER A 231 25.78 16.23 -6.03
N ASP A 232 26.53 17.10 -5.34
CA ASP A 232 27.38 18.13 -5.93
C ASP A 232 28.43 17.51 -6.87
N GLY A 233 28.08 17.35 -8.14
CA GLY A 233 29.02 17.23 -9.26
C GLY A 233 29.99 16.03 -9.30
N GLN A 234 29.97 15.09 -8.35
CA GLN A 234 30.83 13.90 -8.39
C GLN A 234 30.07 12.61 -8.07
N GLY A 235 29.67 11.91 -9.13
CA GLY A 235 29.23 10.50 -9.10
C GLY A 235 27.71 10.28 -8.94
N PRO A 236 27.19 9.12 -9.37
CA PRO A 236 25.81 8.73 -9.09
C PRO A 236 25.60 8.65 -7.57
N PRO A 237 24.42 9.06 -7.04
CA PRO A 237 24.13 8.87 -5.62
C PRO A 237 24.27 7.40 -5.26
N GLN A 238 25.06 7.12 -4.23
CA GLN A 238 25.22 5.76 -3.74
C GLN A 238 23.85 5.28 -3.22
N ILE A 239 23.41 4.10 -3.65
CA ILE A 239 22.16 3.45 -3.23
C ILE A 239 21.92 3.56 -1.71
N THR A 240 22.98 3.46 -0.93
CA THR A 240 22.99 3.66 0.53
C THR A 240 22.40 5.00 0.96
N THR A 241 22.86 6.12 0.40
CA THR A 241 22.35 7.47 0.74
C THR A 241 20.87 7.61 0.40
N GLN A 242 20.43 7.05 -0.74
CA GLN A 242 19.01 7.06 -1.10
C GLN A 242 18.15 6.30 -0.07
N ARG A 243 18.64 5.16 0.43
CA ARG A 243 17.95 4.37 1.46
C ARG A 243 17.95 5.08 2.81
N GLU A 244 19.07 5.70 3.21
CA GLU A 244 19.15 6.52 4.43
C GLU A 244 18.17 7.70 4.39
N ASN A 245 18.08 8.39 3.24
CA ASN A 245 17.13 9.47 3.03
C ASN A 245 15.67 8.98 3.11
N LEU A 246 15.37 7.79 2.58
CA LEU A 246 14.04 7.19 2.72
C LEU A 246 13.71 6.87 4.16
N LEU A 247 14.63 6.27 4.91
CA LEU A 247 14.44 6.02 6.35
C LEU A 247 14.26 7.33 7.13
N SER A 248 15.06 8.35 6.84
CA SER A 248 14.93 9.68 7.45
C SER A 248 13.57 10.30 7.14
N PHE A 249 13.12 10.22 5.88
CA PHE A 249 11.79 10.68 5.46
C PHE A 249 10.66 9.98 6.23
N LEU A 250 10.73 8.66 6.40
CA LEU A 250 9.71 7.88 7.11
C LEU A 250 9.63 8.23 8.61
N ASN A 251 10.76 8.56 9.22
CA ASN A 251 10.86 8.87 10.65
C ASN A 251 10.65 10.36 10.98
N ARG A 252 10.62 11.25 9.98
CA ARG A 252 10.51 12.69 10.18
C ARG A 252 9.09 13.10 10.60
N VAL A 253 9.01 13.94 11.63
CA VAL A 253 7.84 14.77 11.95
C VAL A 253 8.27 16.24 12.09
N PRO A 254 7.45 17.22 11.68
CA PRO A 254 6.19 17.08 10.96
C PRO A 254 6.37 16.43 9.58
N THR A 255 5.43 15.57 9.17
CA THR A 255 5.49 14.86 7.89
C THR A 255 5.23 15.79 6.70
N ALA A 256 4.55 16.91 6.94
CA ALA A 256 4.26 17.91 5.93
C ALA A 256 5.45 18.86 5.69
N GLU A 257 5.47 19.48 4.52
CA GLU A 257 6.49 20.45 4.09
C GLU A 257 5.97 21.89 4.15
N THR A 258 4.72 22.16 3.73
CA THR A 258 4.15 23.52 3.73
C THR A 258 3.75 23.98 5.11
N GLU A 259 3.71 25.31 5.32
CA GLU A 259 3.29 25.91 6.58
C GLU A 259 1.89 25.46 7.01
N LYS A 260 0.90 25.49 6.10
CA LYS A 260 -0.46 25.02 6.43
C LYS A 260 -0.52 23.52 6.67
N GLY A 261 0.29 22.74 5.94
CA GLY A 261 0.42 21.31 6.16
C GLY A 261 0.96 21.01 7.55
N GLN A 262 2.04 21.66 7.96
CA GLN A 262 2.66 21.51 9.29
C GLN A 262 1.73 21.97 10.42
N ALA A 263 0.90 22.99 10.18
CA ALA A 263 -0.11 23.44 11.15
C ALA A 263 -1.26 22.43 11.35
N HIS A 264 -1.47 21.49 10.42
CA HIS A 264 -2.51 20.48 10.58
C HIS A 264 -2.08 19.40 11.58
N LYS A 265 -2.97 19.01 12.49
CA LYS A 265 -2.66 18.07 13.58
C LYS A 265 -2.07 16.72 13.11
N THR A 266 -2.47 16.25 11.92
CA THR A 266 -1.98 14.97 11.39
C THR A 266 -0.56 15.03 10.87
N ALA A 267 0.06 16.21 10.74
CA ALA A 267 1.46 16.33 10.37
C ALA A 267 2.40 15.78 11.44
N MET A 268 1.97 15.78 12.72
CA MET A 268 2.76 15.22 13.82
C MET A 268 2.59 13.71 14.00
N ILE A 269 1.76 13.07 13.17
CA ILE A 269 1.62 11.61 13.15
C ILE A 269 2.69 11.04 12.22
N PRO A 270 3.66 10.25 12.74
CA PRO A 270 4.69 9.60 11.92
C PRO A 270 4.06 8.76 10.81
N TRP A 271 4.77 8.56 9.70
CA TRP A 271 4.24 7.79 8.57
C TRP A 271 3.71 6.43 9.01
N SER A 272 4.50 5.69 9.81
CA SER A 272 4.17 4.36 10.36
C SER A 272 2.80 4.28 11.03
N GLU A 273 2.36 5.38 11.64
CA GLU A 273 1.09 5.48 12.36
C GLU A 273 -0.03 6.17 11.56
N LYS A 274 0.26 6.65 10.35
CA LYS A 274 -0.78 7.26 9.51
C LYS A 274 -1.80 6.21 9.08
N VAL A 275 -3.08 6.58 9.18
CA VAL A 275 -4.20 5.78 8.67
C VAL A 275 -4.99 6.60 7.66
N MET A 276 -5.13 6.07 6.46
CA MET A 276 -5.74 6.75 5.32
C MET A 276 -6.96 5.97 4.82
N SER A 277 -8.13 6.59 4.92
CA SER A 277 -9.36 6.20 4.22
C SER A 277 -9.74 7.32 3.26
N PRO A 278 -9.43 7.19 1.95
CA PRO A 278 -9.74 8.22 0.98
C PRO A 278 -11.20 8.67 1.03
N HIS A 279 -11.42 9.98 0.98
CA HIS A 279 -12.77 10.55 0.95
C HIS A 279 -12.87 11.68 -0.06
N ASN A 280 -14.02 11.80 -0.70
CA ASN A 280 -14.24 12.81 -1.72
C ASN A 280 -14.24 14.20 -1.08
N LEU A 281 -13.35 15.09 -1.55
CA LEU A 281 -13.38 16.51 -1.21
C LEU A 281 -14.31 17.26 -2.17
N PHE A 282 -14.09 17.10 -3.48
CA PHE A 282 -14.90 17.69 -4.55
C PHE A 282 -14.56 17.03 -5.89
N ILE A 283 -15.30 17.39 -6.94
CA ILE A 283 -15.00 17.04 -8.33
C ILE A 283 -14.46 18.31 -9.00
N ARG A 284 -13.27 18.24 -9.62
CA ARG A 284 -12.65 19.38 -10.31
C ARG A 284 -13.50 19.83 -11.49
N GLN A 285 -13.63 21.14 -11.67
CA GLN A 285 -14.41 21.66 -12.81
C GLN A 285 -13.71 21.47 -14.15
N GLN A 286 -12.40 21.66 -14.18
CA GLN A 286 -11.59 21.67 -15.41
C GLN A 286 -11.55 20.31 -16.12
N ASP A 287 -11.34 19.23 -15.38
CA ASP A 287 -11.06 17.89 -15.94
C ASP A 287 -11.99 16.79 -15.40
N LYS A 288 -12.94 17.16 -14.53
CA LYS A 288 -13.92 16.25 -13.89
C LYS A 288 -13.30 15.14 -13.05
N ARG A 289 -12.02 15.24 -12.67
CA ARG A 289 -11.40 14.30 -11.72
C ARG A 289 -11.99 14.48 -10.33
N ILE A 290 -12.16 13.36 -9.62
CA ILE A 290 -12.49 13.37 -8.19
C ILE A 290 -11.20 13.72 -7.43
N VAL A 291 -11.30 14.66 -6.49
CA VAL A 291 -10.21 14.98 -5.56
C VAL A 291 -10.47 14.24 -4.25
N LEU A 292 -9.56 13.33 -3.91
CA LEU A 292 -9.60 12.52 -2.70
C LEU A 292 -8.71 13.15 -1.63
N GLY A 293 -9.28 13.42 -0.46
CA GLY A 293 -8.56 13.76 0.76
C GLY A 293 -8.05 12.50 1.45
N LEU A 294 -6.82 12.55 1.96
CA LEU A 294 -6.16 11.42 2.62
C LEU A 294 -6.03 11.60 4.15
N ASP A 295 -6.55 12.68 4.74
CA ASP A 295 -6.30 13.03 6.15
C ASP A 295 -7.09 12.21 7.18
N LYS A 296 -8.12 11.46 6.75
CA LYS A 296 -9.06 10.80 7.66
C LYS A 296 -8.83 9.29 7.73
N PRO A 297 -8.93 8.67 8.92
CA PRO A 297 -8.67 7.25 9.10
C PRO A 297 -9.86 6.34 8.75
N GLY A 298 -11.04 6.90 8.49
CA GLY A 298 -12.28 6.13 8.24
C GLY A 298 -13.21 6.13 9.46
N PRO A 299 -14.42 5.55 9.35
CA PRO A 299 -15.36 5.47 10.46
C PRO A 299 -14.88 4.58 11.62
N GLU A 300 -14.05 3.57 11.35
CA GLU A 300 -13.55 2.59 12.33
C GLU A 300 -12.73 3.23 13.45
N LEU A 301 -12.02 4.31 13.10
CA LEU A 301 -11.12 5.03 13.99
C LEU A 301 -11.63 6.44 14.28
N ARG A 302 -12.93 6.68 14.10
CA ARG A 302 -13.54 7.97 14.38
C ARG A 302 -13.37 8.32 15.86
N GLY A 303 -12.86 9.52 16.13
CA GLY A 303 -12.62 9.99 17.50
C GLY A 303 -11.30 9.53 18.10
N SER A 304 -10.51 8.70 17.40
CA SER A 304 -9.12 8.44 17.76
C SER A 304 -8.22 9.61 17.37
N GLU A 305 -6.99 9.60 17.89
CA GLU A 305 -5.91 10.52 17.48
C GLU A 305 -5.24 10.12 16.15
N ARG A 306 -5.70 9.03 15.51
CA ARG A 306 -5.17 8.57 14.22
C ARG A 306 -5.65 9.49 13.09
N GLY A 307 -4.81 9.62 12.07
CA GLY A 307 -5.11 10.40 10.87
C GLY A 307 -4.10 10.13 9.78
N GLY A 308 -4.41 10.59 8.57
CA GLY A 308 -3.58 10.34 7.41
C GLY A 308 -2.78 11.57 6.97
N ASP A 309 -2.54 11.66 5.66
CA ASP A 309 -1.81 12.79 5.10
C ASP A 309 -2.77 13.93 4.71
N TRP A 310 -2.58 15.11 5.31
CA TRP A 310 -3.37 16.29 4.96
C TRP A 310 -2.74 17.07 3.81
N GLU A 311 -1.41 17.08 3.70
CA GLU A 311 -0.72 17.92 2.73
C GLU A 311 -1.04 17.55 1.29
N HIS A 312 -1.21 16.27 1.00
CA HIS A 312 -1.50 15.79 -0.34
C HIS A 312 -2.96 15.38 -0.53
N VAL A 313 -3.35 15.37 -1.80
CA VAL A 313 -4.60 14.82 -2.32
C VAL A 313 -4.30 13.91 -3.51
N VAL A 314 -5.21 12.97 -3.77
CA VAL A 314 -5.17 12.14 -4.98
C VAL A 314 -6.27 12.57 -5.93
N LEU A 315 -5.91 12.93 -7.15
CA LEU A 315 -6.85 13.22 -8.23
C LEU A 315 -7.02 11.95 -9.06
N VAL A 316 -8.26 11.59 -9.40
CA VAL A 316 -8.53 10.33 -10.10
C VAL A 316 -9.86 10.37 -10.87
N HIS A 317 -9.91 9.67 -12.00
CA HIS A 317 -11.16 9.25 -12.64
C HIS A 317 -11.46 7.79 -12.27
N PHE A 318 -12.63 7.51 -11.70
CA PHE A 318 -13.09 6.13 -11.49
C PHE A 318 -14.00 5.71 -12.64
N GLY A 319 -13.53 4.76 -13.46
CA GLY A 319 -14.31 4.16 -14.55
C GLY A 319 -14.56 2.66 -14.32
N LYS A 320 -15.25 2.02 -15.29
CA LYS A 320 -15.52 0.57 -15.26
C LYS A 320 -14.24 -0.27 -15.24
N GLY A 321 -13.15 0.23 -15.84
CA GLY A 321 -11.83 -0.42 -15.86
C GLY A 321 -10.94 -0.10 -14.66
N GLY A 322 -11.46 0.56 -13.62
CA GLY A 322 -10.67 1.00 -12.48
C GLY A 322 -10.25 2.48 -12.55
N PRO A 323 -9.32 2.89 -11.68
CA PRO A 323 -8.82 4.26 -11.63
C PRO A 323 -7.92 4.59 -12.83
N THR A 324 -8.11 5.76 -13.42
CA THR A 324 -7.29 6.33 -14.49
C THR A 324 -6.94 7.79 -14.19
N ASN A 325 -5.92 8.31 -14.88
CA ASN A 325 -5.45 9.69 -14.73
C ASN A 325 -5.15 10.06 -13.26
N VAL A 326 -4.60 9.08 -12.52
CA VAL A 326 -4.25 9.23 -11.11
C VAL A 326 -3.08 10.18 -10.99
N GLU A 327 -3.16 11.12 -10.05
CA GLU A 327 -2.11 12.11 -9.78
C GLU A 327 -2.09 12.46 -8.29
N VAL A 328 -0.90 12.59 -7.70
CA VAL A 328 -0.74 13.13 -6.34
C VAL A 328 -0.36 14.59 -6.46
N ARG A 329 -1.11 15.46 -5.77
CA ARG A 329 -0.85 16.90 -5.74
C ARG A 329 -0.89 17.43 -4.32
N ARG A 330 -0.28 18.59 -4.10
CA ARG A 330 -0.51 19.36 -2.88
C ARG A 330 -1.97 19.82 -2.82
N ARG A 331 -2.56 19.69 -1.64
CA ARG A 331 -3.94 20.07 -1.35
C ARG A 331 -4.17 21.55 -1.62
N GLU A 332 -3.24 22.39 -1.17
CA GLU A 332 -3.35 23.85 -1.29
C GLU A 332 -3.41 24.29 -2.75
N ASP A 333 -2.46 23.83 -3.57
CA ASP A 333 -2.40 24.14 -4.99
C ASP A 333 -3.69 23.71 -5.71
N THR A 334 -4.18 22.51 -5.40
CA THR A 334 -5.42 21.98 -6.00
C THR A 334 -6.66 22.82 -5.61
N LEU A 335 -6.74 23.27 -4.36
CA LEU A 335 -7.82 24.13 -3.88
C LEU A 335 -7.75 25.55 -4.44
N GLU A 336 -6.54 26.08 -4.63
CA GLU A 336 -6.33 27.41 -5.20
C GLU A 336 -6.73 27.43 -6.68
N GLU A 337 -6.31 26.42 -7.46
CA GLU A 337 -6.71 26.27 -8.86
C GLU A 337 -8.25 26.20 -9.01
N GLU A 338 -8.92 25.40 -8.19
CA GLU A 338 -10.39 25.28 -8.25
C GLU A 338 -11.11 26.59 -7.87
N ARG A 339 -10.55 27.39 -6.95
CA ARG A 339 -11.10 28.72 -6.63
C ARG A 339 -10.95 29.70 -7.78
N LYS A 340 -9.80 29.70 -8.46
CA LYS A 340 -9.56 30.57 -9.63
C LYS A 340 -10.58 30.26 -10.74
N VAL A 341 -10.79 28.98 -11.04
CA VAL A 341 -11.76 28.54 -12.05
C VAL A 341 -13.18 28.99 -11.73
N LYS A 342 -13.60 28.87 -10.46
CA LYS A 342 -14.92 29.35 -10.02
C LYS A 342 -15.07 30.86 -10.21
N ALA A 343 -14.07 31.63 -9.76
CA ALA A 343 -14.08 33.08 -9.89
C ALA A 343 -14.10 33.54 -11.36
N ASP A 344 -13.45 32.81 -12.26
CA ASP A 344 -13.48 33.11 -13.70
C ASP A 344 -14.83 32.72 -14.33
N SER A 345 -15.44 31.62 -13.90
CA SER A 345 -16.77 31.20 -14.38
C SER A 345 -17.92 32.12 -13.94
N GLU A 346 -17.76 32.82 -12.81
CA GLU A 346 -18.75 33.78 -12.29
C GLU A 346 -18.65 35.17 -12.95
N LYS A 347 -17.56 35.43 -13.69
CA LYS A 347 -17.34 36.69 -14.42
C LYS A 347 -17.80 36.64 -15.89
N LEU A 348 -18.06 35.45 -16.42
CA LEU A 348 -18.70 35.21 -17.72
C LEU A 348 -20.22 35.10 -17.54
#